data_AF-A0A8J4YTA4-F1
#
_entry.id   AF-A0A8J4YTA4-F1
#
_cell.length_a   1.000
_cell.length_b   1.000
_cell.length_c   1.000
_cell.angle_alpha   90.00
_cell.angle_beta   90.00
_cell.angle_gamma   90.00
#
_symmetry.space_group_name_H-M   'P 1'
#
loop_
_entity.id
_entity.type
_entity.pdbx_description
1 polymer ?
#
loop_
_entity_poly.entity_id
_entity_poly.type
_entity_poly.pdbx_seq_one_letter_code
_entity_poly.pdbx_strand_id
1 'polypeptide(L)'
;MQDFNLDLTKNEEQRQFLLKVMEEHQRKYPMPESPQCLRNRYSCVRLCAFQEVSRVLRVGGRFVCVSLLQEHILQHILEWFPKNGWMVRVCRCEEAEKSQFEAGHFSLPVFVVVCTKFKKMPNFKPVLEVQLDGDSSPQRVQCAQELLERVKELQQYALLRHTMHTKSVAGEATNVQLCDPASGAARYTLHVVDSKQSSRPLKFAVFIVPLGREREWLFGSVQGREQLSESAGAARLLVAHLHRCDGPPRTLHQIQDELSPKVMELAPQRLPARTKVPFLSVGEGMGQVQEVSRGHSGHSGTFVVEDIHPPDAPPIRRLVFLDNQGIVQSEARILPGESWVYVVLLRT
;
A
#
# COMPACT_ATOMS: atom_id res chain seq x y z
N MET A 1 -7.48 26.95 22.41
CA MET A 1 -6.53 26.09 21.68
C MET A 1 -6.89 26.25 20.22
N GLN A 2 -6.16 27.10 19.51
CA GLN A 2 -6.51 27.55 18.15
C GLN A 2 -6.11 26.48 17.13
N ASP A 3 -7.06 26.15 16.27
CA ASP A 3 -6.93 25.27 15.12
C ASP A 3 -5.80 25.74 14.19
N PHE A 4 -4.74 24.95 14.08
CA PHE A 4 -3.71 25.12 13.03
C PHE A 4 -4.24 24.55 11.71
N ASN A 5 -5.21 25.25 11.14
CA ASN A 5 -5.64 25.07 9.77
C ASN A 5 -4.65 25.85 8.89
N LEU A 6 -3.71 25.17 8.25
CA LEU A 6 -2.75 25.76 7.30
C LEU A 6 -3.46 26.07 5.98
N ASP A 7 -4.40 27.00 6.07
CA ASP A 7 -5.01 27.71 4.97
C ASP A 7 -4.01 28.77 4.52
N LEU A 8 -3.29 28.51 3.41
CA LEU A 8 -2.29 29.41 2.83
C LEU A 8 -2.88 30.75 2.37
N THR A 9 -4.19 30.96 2.50
CA THR A 9 -4.84 32.26 2.30
C THR A 9 -4.93 33.12 3.57
N LYS A 10 -4.68 32.56 4.76
CA LYS A 10 -4.98 33.22 6.05
C LYS A 10 -3.76 33.69 6.87
N ASN A 11 -2.53 33.33 6.49
CA ASN A 11 -1.35 33.75 7.24
C ASN A 11 -0.60 34.86 6.51
N GLU A 12 -1.07 36.10 6.71
CA GLU A 12 -0.57 37.29 6.04
C GLU A 12 0.93 37.53 6.32
N GLU A 13 1.42 37.20 7.51
CA GLU A 13 2.85 37.30 7.84
C GLU A 13 3.72 36.31 7.06
N GLN A 14 3.28 35.06 6.90
CA GLN A 14 3.99 34.07 6.08
C GLN A 14 3.97 34.44 4.60
N ARG A 15 2.84 34.99 4.12
CA ARG A 15 2.73 35.52 2.76
C ARG A 15 3.67 36.70 2.55
N GLN A 16 3.72 37.64 3.50
CA GLN A 16 4.63 38.80 3.45
C GLN A 16 6.11 38.37 3.51
N PHE A 17 6.45 37.36 4.30
CA PHE A 17 7.80 36.79 4.33
C PHE A 17 8.19 36.16 3.00
N LEU A 18 7.32 35.31 2.42
CA LEU A 18 7.54 34.71 1.11
C LEU A 18 7.63 35.77 0.01
N LEU A 19 6.77 36.80 0.05
CA LEU A 19 6.81 37.92 -0.89
C LEU A 19 8.12 38.70 -0.78
N LYS A 20 8.60 39.01 0.43
CA LYS A 20 9.91 39.66 0.64
C LYS A 20 11.06 38.82 0.10
N VAL A 21 11.07 37.52 0.36
CA VAL A 21 12.09 36.61 -0.17
C VAL A 21 12.03 36.56 -1.70
N MET A 22 10.83 36.56 -2.28
CA MET A 22 10.63 36.59 -3.73
C MET A 22 11.08 37.92 -4.34
N GLU A 23 10.77 39.06 -3.72
CA GLU A 23 11.17 40.40 -4.16
C GLU A 23 12.69 40.59 -4.10
N GLU A 24 13.35 40.21 -3.00
CA GLU A 24 14.81 40.28 -2.88
C GLU A 24 15.49 39.42 -3.95
N HIS A 25 14.94 38.25 -4.25
CA HIS A 25 15.47 37.38 -5.29
C HIS A 25 15.25 37.94 -6.70
N GLN A 26 14.06 38.49 -6.98
CA GLN A 26 13.72 39.08 -8.27
C GLN A 26 14.56 40.34 -8.56
N ARG A 27 14.93 41.08 -7.50
CA ARG A 27 15.88 42.20 -7.56
C ARG A 27 17.31 41.76 -7.86
N LYS A 28 17.70 40.56 -7.41
CA LYS A 28 19.06 40.02 -7.57
C LYS A 28 19.28 39.29 -8.91
N TYR A 29 18.21 38.78 -9.53
CA TYR A 29 18.25 38.00 -10.77
C TYR A 29 17.05 38.30 -11.70
N PRO A 30 17.07 39.40 -12.48
CA PRO A 30 15.99 39.74 -13.41
C PRO A 30 16.14 38.96 -14.73
N MET A 31 15.19 38.08 -15.09
CA MET A 31 15.15 37.39 -16.40
C MET A 31 13.78 36.72 -16.72
N PRO A 32 13.50 36.34 -17.98
CA PRO A 32 12.18 36.46 -18.61
C PRO A 32 11.19 35.30 -18.35
N GLU A 33 9.92 35.62 -18.62
CA GLU A 33 8.70 34.88 -18.25
C GLU A 33 8.43 33.65 -19.14
N SER A 34 9.03 32.50 -18.81
CA SER A 34 8.58 31.20 -19.34
C SER A 34 8.06 30.29 -18.21
N PRO A 35 7.19 29.30 -18.50
CA PRO A 35 6.73 28.31 -17.50
C PRO A 35 7.87 27.50 -16.86
N GLN A 36 8.97 27.28 -17.59
CA GLN A 36 10.20 26.70 -17.03
C GLN A 36 10.87 27.65 -16.02
N CYS A 37 10.86 28.95 -16.26
CA CYS A 37 11.36 29.95 -15.31
C CYS A 37 10.52 29.99 -14.02
N LEU A 38 9.22 29.70 -14.05
CA LEU A 38 8.38 29.59 -12.84
C LEU A 38 8.77 28.38 -11.98
N ARG A 39 8.98 27.19 -12.57
CA ARG A 39 9.51 26.02 -11.82
C ARG A 39 10.89 26.34 -11.21
N ASN A 40 11.75 27.01 -11.97
CA ASN A 40 13.07 27.45 -11.50
C ASN A 40 12.98 28.49 -10.37
N ARG A 41 11.93 29.33 -10.36
CA ARG A 41 11.70 30.31 -9.28
C ARG A 41 11.33 29.62 -7.97
N TYR A 42 10.43 28.62 -8.00
CA TYR A 42 10.05 27.87 -6.79
C TYR A 42 11.17 26.98 -6.25
N SER A 43 11.95 26.34 -7.14
CA SER A 43 13.12 25.56 -6.71
C SER A 43 14.19 26.45 -6.07
N CYS A 44 14.46 27.62 -6.65
CA CYS A 44 15.45 28.55 -6.12
C CYS A 44 15.06 29.11 -4.74
N VAL A 45 13.81 29.56 -4.56
CA VAL A 45 13.32 30.06 -3.26
C VAL A 45 13.41 28.98 -2.17
N ARG A 46 13.08 27.73 -2.49
CA ARG A 46 13.21 26.60 -1.54
C ARG A 46 14.66 26.30 -1.18
N LEU A 47 15.56 26.32 -2.16
CA LEU A 47 17.00 26.14 -1.93
C LEU A 47 17.55 27.25 -1.02
N CYS A 48 17.14 28.50 -1.23
CA CYS A 48 17.49 29.61 -0.37
C CYS A 48 16.95 29.43 1.06
N ALA A 49 15.71 28.95 1.22
CA ALA A 49 15.13 28.68 2.52
C ALA A 49 15.90 27.59 3.30
N PHE A 50 16.25 26.47 2.64
CA PHE A 50 17.03 25.40 3.29
C PHE A 50 18.46 25.83 3.63
N GLN A 51 19.09 26.62 2.77
CA GLN A 51 20.40 27.22 3.06
C GLN A 51 20.34 28.11 4.29
N GLU A 52 19.30 28.95 4.41
CA GLU A 52 19.12 29.83 5.54
C GLU A 52 18.85 29.06 6.84
N VAL A 53 17.98 28.05 6.79
CA VAL A 53 17.76 27.09 7.89
C VAL A 53 19.08 26.46 8.34
N SER A 54 19.93 26.06 7.39
CA SER A 54 21.24 25.50 7.71
C SER A 54 22.20 26.54 8.27
N ARG A 55 22.15 27.79 7.83
CA ARG A 55 22.98 28.87 8.37
C ARG A 55 22.66 29.15 9.83
N VAL A 56 21.37 29.20 10.20
CA VAL A 56 20.94 29.58 11.56
C VAL A 56 21.01 28.43 12.57
N LEU A 57 20.85 27.18 12.13
CA LEU A 57 20.86 26.03 13.05
C LEU A 57 22.29 25.59 13.40
N ARG A 58 22.54 25.44 14.71
CA ARG A 58 23.74 24.76 15.23
C ARG A 58 23.72 23.27 14.91
N VAL A 59 24.86 22.60 15.01
CA VAL A 59 24.93 21.13 14.95
C VAL A 59 24.05 20.53 16.05
N GLY A 60 23.27 19.52 15.72
CA GLY A 60 22.20 18.94 16.56
C GLY A 60 20.88 19.71 16.52
N GLY A 61 20.84 20.87 15.87
CA GLY A 61 19.61 21.62 15.61
C GLY A 61 18.66 20.85 14.70
N ARG A 62 17.35 21.04 14.91
CA ARG A 62 16.30 20.34 14.18
C ARG A 62 15.45 21.35 13.41
N PHE A 63 15.24 21.06 12.14
CA PHE A 63 14.20 21.68 11.33
C PHE A 63 12.99 20.75 11.31
N VAL A 64 11.82 21.26 11.67
CA VAL A 64 10.58 20.49 11.74
C VAL A 64 9.57 21.12 10.79
N CYS A 65 9.00 20.31 9.90
CA CYS A 65 8.03 20.75 8.90
C CYS A 65 6.80 19.85 8.94
N VAL A 66 5.62 20.44 9.10
CA VAL A 66 4.34 19.73 8.98
C VAL A 66 3.82 19.91 7.57
N SER A 67 3.52 18.82 6.88
CA SER A 67 3.11 18.85 5.48
C SER A 67 2.24 17.66 5.11
N LEU A 68 1.40 17.82 4.08
CA LEU A 68 0.81 16.68 3.36
C LEU A 68 1.87 15.90 2.55
N LEU A 69 3.10 16.43 2.46
CA LEU A 69 4.28 15.78 1.92
C LEU A 69 4.07 15.24 0.50
N GLN A 70 3.50 16.09 -0.37
CA GLN A 70 3.35 15.78 -1.80
C GLN A 70 4.69 15.34 -2.41
N GLU A 71 4.64 14.43 -3.38
CA GLU A 71 5.83 13.77 -3.97
C GLU A 71 6.97 14.75 -4.28
N HIS A 72 6.67 15.87 -4.93
CA HIS A 72 7.67 16.87 -5.29
C HIS A 72 8.30 17.55 -4.05
N ILE A 73 7.56 17.82 -2.98
CA ILE A 73 8.11 18.39 -1.74
C ILE A 73 9.10 17.41 -1.11
N LEU A 74 8.71 16.14 -1.04
CA LEU A 74 9.54 15.08 -0.46
C LEU A 74 10.84 14.88 -1.24
N GLN A 75 10.77 14.88 -2.59
CA GLN A 75 11.95 14.82 -3.45
C GLN A 75 12.95 15.95 -3.12
N HIS A 76 12.49 17.20 -2.97
CA HIS A 76 13.38 18.32 -2.66
C HIS A 76 14.05 18.16 -1.28
N ILE A 77 13.31 17.66 -0.28
CA ILE A 77 13.86 17.39 1.05
C ILE A 77 14.93 16.31 0.97
N LEU A 78 14.64 15.20 0.30
CA LEU A 78 15.54 14.05 0.17
C LEU A 78 16.75 14.33 -0.74
N GLU A 79 16.64 15.26 -1.68
CA GLU A 79 17.76 15.71 -2.50
C GLU A 79 18.69 16.66 -1.75
N TRP A 80 18.15 17.53 -0.90
CA TRP A 80 18.93 18.61 -0.29
C TRP A 80 19.53 18.22 1.07
N PHE A 81 18.71 17.76 2.02
CA PHE A 81 19.14 17.53 3.40
C PHE A 81 20.20 16.42 3.51
N PRO A 82 19.99 15.21 2.95
CA PRO A 82 20.99 14.14 2.89
C PRO A 82 22.35 14.59 2.32
N LYS A 83 22.34 15.28 1.17
CA LYS A 83 23.57 15.78 0.51
C LYS A 83 24.33 16.80 1.35
N ASN A 84 23.64 17.51 2.24
CA ASN A 84 24.21 18.51 3.13
C ASN A 84 24.57 17.97 4.53
N GLY A 85 24.52 16.65 4.74
CA GLY A 85 24.93 16.04 6.00
C GLY A 85 23.85 16.05 7.09
N TRP A 86 22.58 16.00 6.71
CA TRP A 86 21.45 15.96 7.63
C TRP A 86 20.83 14.57 7.67
N MET A 87 20.33 14.20 8.85
CA MET A 87 19.37 13.11 8.99
C MET A 87 17.98 13.61 8.65
N VAL A 88 17.19 12.79 7.96
CA VAL A 88 15.78 13.04 7.67
C VAL A 88 14.94 11.94 8.28
N ARG A 89 13.97 12.32 9.10
CA ARG A 89 12.94 11.42 9.63
C ARG A 89 11.57 11.91 9.18
N VAL A 90 10.74 11.00 8.67
CA VAL A 90 9.34 11.28 8.32
C VAL A 90 8.43 10.51 9.25
N CYS A 91 7.57 11.23 9.98
CA CYS A 91 6.59 10.67 10.89
C CYS A 91 5.18 10.96 10.39
N ARG A 92 4.29 9.96 10.37
CA ARG A 92 2.87 10.14 10.08
C ARG A 92 2.13 10.59 11.34
N CYS A 93 1.17 11.50 11.20
CA CYS A 93 0.30 11.97 12.27
C CYS A 93 -1.10 11.38 12.15
N GLU A 94 -1.30 10.17 12.67
CA GLU A 94 -2.60 9.50 12.59
C GLU A 94 -3.72 10.23 13.34
N GLU A 95 -3.42 10.92 14.44
CA GLU A 95 -4.41 11.67 15.23
C GLU A 95 -5.06 12.80 14.41
N ALA A 96 -4.28 13.47 13.56
CA ALA A 96 -4.77 14.49 12.65
C ALA A 96 -5.77 13.89 11.64
N GLU A 97 -5.54 12.66 11.18
CA GLU A 97 -6.47 11.97 10.28
C GLU A 97 -7.72 11.47 10.99
N LYS A 98 -7.58 10.89 12.20
CA LYS A 98 -8.70 10.37 13.00
C LYS A 98 -9.70 11.49 13.34
N SER A 99 -9.21 12.65 13.77
CA SER A 99 -10.08 13.80 14.10
C SER A 99 -10.90 14.28 12.89
N GLN A 100 -10.31 14.30 11.69
CA GLN A 100 -11.00 14.69 10.46
C GLN A 100 -12.00 13.62 10.02
N PHE A 101 -11.64 12.34 10.14
CA PHE A 101 -12.53 11.23 9.83
C PHE A 101 -13.76 11.20 10.74
N GLU A 102 -13.59 11.42 12.05
CA GLU A 102 -14.68 11.54 13.02
C GLU A 102 -15.59 12.74 12.73
N ALA A 103 -15.04 13.83 12.19
CA ALA A 103 -15.80 14.96 11.69
C ALA A 103 -16.51 14.69 10.34
N GLY A 104 -16.39 13.47 9.79
CA GLY A 104 -16.98 13.09 8.50
C GLY A 104 -16.26 13.67 7.28
N HIS A 105 -15.07 14.23 7.48
CA HIS A 105 -14.25 14.83 6.43
C HIS A 105 -13.15 13.87 5.97
N PHE A 106 -12.84 13.93 4.68
CA PHE A 106 -11.66 13.27 4.17
C PHE A 106 -10.44 14.16 4.36
N SER A 107 -9.39 13.59 4.96
CA SER A 107 -8.07 14.20 5.05
C SER A 107 -7.02 13.29 4.43
N LEU A 108 -6.10 13.90 3.67
CA LEU A 108 -4.87 13.23 3.29
C LEU A 108 -3.97 13.03 4.51
N PRO A 109 -3.10 12.00 4.50
CA PRO A 109 -2.14 11.78 5.56
C PRO A 109 -1.28 13.02 5.80
N VAL A 110 -1.16 13.40 7.07
CA VAL A 110 -0.32 14.51 7.52
C VAL A 110 1.00 13.95 8.03
N PHE A 111 2.10 14.57 7.64
CA PHE A 111 3.44 14.15 8.01
C PHE A 111 4.20 15.26 8.73
N VAL A 112 4.99 14.86 9.72
CA VAL A 112 6.02 15.66 10.36
C VAL A 112 7.37 15.20 9.83
N VAL A 113 8.05 16.08 9.11
CA VAL A 113 9.43 15.86 8.66
C VAL A 113 10.37 16.52 9.66
N VAL A 114 11.24 15.72 10.26
CA VAL A 114 12.30 16.16 11.18
C VAL A 114 13.64 16.02 10.49
N CYS A 115 14.28 17.14 10.18
CA CYS A 115 15.63 17.17 9.63
C CYS A 115 16.62 17.59 10.72
N THR A 116 17.57 16.73 11.08
CA THR A 116 18.57 17.01 12.14
C THR A 116 19.94 17.28 11.53
N LYS A 117 20.53 18.43 11.90
CA LYS A 117 21.85 18.85 11.40
C LYS A 117 22.95 18.04 12.08
N PHE A 118 23.77 17.33 11.32
CA PHE A 118 24.98 16.73 11.86
C PHE A 118 26.24 17.50 11.50
N LYS A 119 27.33 17.16 12.18
CA LYS A 119 28.66 17.62 11.80
C LYS A 119 29.00 16.96 10.46
N LYS A 120 29.37 17.77 9.47
CA LYS A 120 29.80 17.26 8.17
C LYS A 120 31.06 16.42 8.36
N MET A 121 30.98 15.13 8.03
CA MET A 121 32.11 14.20 8.07
C MET A 121 32.42 13.69 6.65
N PRO A 122 33.70 13.41 6.34
CA PRO A 122 34.02 12.68 5.11
C PRO A 122 33.30 11.33 5.11
N ASN A 123 32.71 10.95 3.97
CA ASN A 123 31.92 9.71 3.79
C ASN A 123 30.67 9.59 4.67
N PHE A 124 30.06 10.71 5.06
CA PHE A 124 28.77 10.69 5.76
C PHE A 124 27.72 9.94 4.94
N LYS A 125 27.23 8.82 5.47
CA LYS A 125 26.08 8.11 4.93
C LYS A 125 24.81 8.77 5.46
N PRO A 126 23.91 9.27 4.59
CA PRO A 126 22.64 9.82 5.02
C PRO A 126 21.85 8.85 5.88
N VAL A 127 21.27 9.37 6.96
CA VAL A 127 20.35 8.62 7.81
C VAL A 127 18.95 9.02 7.45
N LEU A 128 18.19 8.07 6.91
CA LEU A 128 16.80 8.24 6.52
C LEU A 128 15.94 7.34 7.40
N GLU A 129 14.91 7.90 8.02
CA GLU A 129 14.02 7.17 8.93
C GLU A 129 12.55 7.45 8.60
N VAL A 130 11.72 6.44 8.80
CA VAL A 130 10.27 6.52 8.64
C VAL A 130 9.56 5.97 9.88
N GLN A 131 8.48 6.63 10.28
CA GLN A 131 7.56 6.15 11.30
C GLN A 131 6.14 6.38 10.78
N LEU A 132 5.57 5.33 10.20
CA LEU A 132 4.34 5.41 9.42
C LEU A 132 3.15 4.72 10.09
N ASP A 133 3.44 3.83 11.04
CA ASP A 133 2.47 3.04 11.78
C ASP A 133 2.49 3.48 13.25
N GLY A 134 1.52 4.33 13.66
CA GLY A 134 1.34 4.85 15.02
C GLY A 134 2.58 4.83 15.94
N ASP A 135 2.50 4.05 17.02
CA ASP A 135 3.49 3.95 18.10
C ASP A 135 4.72 3.08 17.74
N SER A 136 4.91 2.70 16.48
CA SER A 136 6.10 1.96 16.06
C SER A 136 7.37 2.79 16.22
N SER A 137 8.48 2.10 16.55
CA SER A 137 9.79 2.75 16.56
C SER A 137 10.20 3.19 15.14
N PRO A 138 10.83 4.36 14.96
CA PRO A 138 11.33 4.79 13.66
C PRO A 138 12.21 3.73 13.00
N GLN A 139 11.89 3.38 11.77
CA GLN A 139 12.63 2.41 10.96
C GLN A 139 13.59 3.12 10.03
N ARG A 140 14.83 2.64 9.93
CA ARG A 140 15.80 3.16 8.97
C ARG A 140 15.54 2.56 7.59
N VAL A 141 15.50 3.40 6.57
CA VAL A 141 15.37 3.00 5.15
C VAL A 141 16.72 3.08 4.45
N GLN A 142 16.89 2.29 3.39
CA GLN A 142 18.18 2.13 2.71
C GLN A 142 18.49 3.30 1.78
N CYS A 143 17.47 3.88 1.16
CA CYS A 143 17.63 4.94 0.17
C CYS A 143 16.44 5.91 0.16
N ALA A 144 16.63 7.05 -0.52
CA ALA A 144 15.59 8.06 -0.69
C ALA A 144 14.38 7.55 -1.48
N GLN A 145 14.60 6.63 -2.43
CA GLN A 145 13.55 6.06 -3.26
C GLN A 145 12.56 5.24 -2.42
N GLU A 146 13.08 4.37 -1.53
CA GLU A 146 12.25 3.59 -0.60
C GLU A 146 11.38 4.51 0.28
N LEU A 147 11.94 5.61 0.78
CA LEU A 147 11.18 6.58 1.58
C LEU A 147 10.05 7.23 0.77
N LEU A 148 10.37 7.64 -0.46
CA LEU A 148 9.42 8.26 -1.39
C LEU A 148 8.25 7.31 -1.69
N GLU A 149 8.56 6.05 -1.97
CA GLU A 149 7.58 5.01 -2.28
C GLU A 149 6.64 4.75 -1.10
N ARG A 150 7.17 4.57 0.12
CA ARG A 150 6.32 4.33 1.30
C ARG A 150 5.36 5.49 1.60
N VAL A 151 5.81 6.73 1.47
CA VAL A 151 4.92 7.91 1.66
C VAL A 151 3.86 7.97 0.56
N LYS A 152 4.24 7.68 -0.68
CA LYS A 152 3.35 7.68 -1.84
C LYS A 152 2.28 6.58 -1.72
N GLU A 153 2.66 5.37 -1.34
CA GLU A 153 1.76 4.24 -1.11
C GLU A 153 0.69 4.58 -0.06
N LEU A 154 1.08 5.22 1.05
CA LEU A 154 0.14 5.66 2.08
C LEU A 154 -0.85 6.72 1.57
N GLN A 155 -0.37 7.71 0.83
CA GLN A 155 -1.22 8.75 0.24
C GLN A 155 -2.20 8.14 -0.78
N GLN A 156 -1.72 7.24 -1.64
CA GLN A 156 -2.55 6.51 -2.60
C GLN A 156 -3.59 5.65 -1.90
N TYR A 157 -3.21 4.95 -0.84
CA TYR A 157 -4.13 4.14 -0.04
C TYR A 157 -5.20 5.00 0.64
N ALA A 158 -4.85 6.18 1.16
CA ALA A 158 -5.82 7.12 1.72
C ALA A 158 -6.84 7.61 0.67
N LEU A 159 -6.38 7.96 -0.54
CA LEU A 159 -7.25 8.35 -1.66
C LEU A 159 -8.15 7.20 -2.12
N LEU A 160 -7.63 5.98 -2.16
CA LEU A 160 -8.39 4.80 -2.49
C LEU A 160 -9.51 4.57 -1.47
N ARG A 161 -9.20 4.59 -0.16
CA ARG A 161 -10.21 4.46 0.90
C ARG A 161 -11.30 5.51 0.78
N HIS A 162 -10.93 6.77 0.51
CA HIS A 162 -11.91 7.82 0.28
C HIS A 162 -12.82 7.56 -0.93
N THR A 163 -12.24 7.10 -2.03
CA THR A 163 -12.98 6.72 -3.24
C THR A 163 -13.95 5.59 -2.93
N MET A 164 -13.50 4.55 -2.22
CA MET A 164 -14.33 3.42 -1.79
C MET A 164 -15.47 3.84 -0.87
N HIS A 165 -15.26 4.86 -0.05
CA HIS A 165 -16.27 5.34 0.88
C HIS A 165 -17.34 6.21 0.21
N THR A 166 -16.95 6.99 -0.81
CA THR A 166 -17.81 8.01 -1.44
C THR A 166 -18.41 7.60 -2.77
N LYS A 167 -17.80 6.64 -3.47
CA LYS A 167 -18.20 6.22 -4.81
C LYS A 167 -18.24 4.70 -4.90
N SER A 168 -19.09 4.22 -5.80
CA SER A 168 -19.08 2.83 -6.22
C SER A 168 -17.99 2.61 -7.26
N VAL A 169 -17.29 1.49 -7.16
CA VAL A 169 -16.26 1.03 -8.12
C VAL A 169 -16.77 -0.12 -9.00
N ALA A 170 -18.08 -0.18 -9.22
CA ALA A 170 -18.70 -1.28 -9.98
C ALA A 170 -18.17 -1.33 -11.42
N GLY A 171 -17.69 -2.49 -11.85
CA GLY A 171 -17.06 -2.69 -13.16
C GLY A 171 -15.59 -2.28 -13.25
N GLU A 172 -14.99 -1.73 -12.18
CA GLU A 172 -13.57 -1.43 -12.13
C GLU A 172 -12.76 -2.61 -11.60
N ALA A 173 -11.54 -2.79 -12.09
CA ALA A 173 -10.62 -3.83 -11.66
C ALA A 173 -9.82 -3.42 -10.39
N THR A 174 -10.53 -2.97 -9.35
CA THR A 174 -9.89 -2.35 -8.19
C THR A 174 -9.48 -3.38 -7.14
N ASN A 175 -8.25 -3.29 -6.66
CA ASN A 175 -7.72 -4.19 -5.64
C ASN A 175 -6.73 -3.49 -4.70
N VAL A 176 -6.54 -4.08 -3.52
CA VAL A 176 -5.57 -3.67 -2.51
C VAL A 176 -4.70 -4.85 -2.18
N GLN A 177 -3.38 -4.68 -2.26
CA GLN A 177 -2.42 -5.66 -1.79
C GLN A 177 -2.05 -5.35 -0.34
N LEU A 178 -2.16 -6.36 0.53
CA LEU A 178 -1.70 -6.28 1.91
C LEU A 178 -0.38 -7.04 1.98
N CYS A 179 0.67 -6.36 2.43
CA CYS A 179 2.00 -6.93 2.54
C CYS A 179 2.35 -7.25 4.00
N ASP A 180 3.22 -8.22 4.18
CA ASP A 180 3.83 -8.51 5.46
C ASP A 180 4.80 -7.37 5.86
N PRO A 181 4.69 -6.79 7.06
CA PRO A 181 5.48 -5.62 7.43
C PRO A 181 6.97 -5.93 7.63
N ALA A 182 7.35 -7.19 7.89
CA ALA A 182 8.73 -7.57 8.12
C ALA A 182 9.46 -7.89 6.81
N SER A 183 8.82 -8.65 5.93
CA SER A 183 9.41 -9.11 4.66
C SER A 183 9.06 -8.22 3.45
N GLY A 184 8.00 -7.41 3.54
CA GLY A 184 7.44 -6.68 2.40
C GLY A 184 6.71 -7.57 1.39
N ALA A 185 6.66 -8.89 1.61
CA ALA A 185 6.04 -9.82 0.70
C ALA A 185 4.52 -9.67 0.70
N ALA A 186 3.92 -9.85 -0.48
CA ALA A 186 2.47 -9.89 -0.63
C ALA A 186 1.87 -11.00 0.24
N ARG A 187 0.91 -10.64 1.09
CA ARG A 187 0.23 -11.55 2.02
C ARG A 187 -1.21 -11.80 1.59
N TYR A 188 -1.89 -10.76 1.12
CA TYR A 188 -3.24 -10.85 0.56
C TYR A 188 -3.42 -9.90 -0.62
N THR A 189 -4.30 -10.27 -1.54
CA THR A 189 -4.90 -9.31 -2.49
C THR A 189 -6.39 -9.27 -2.26
N LEU A 190 -6.91 -8.09 -1.91
CA LEU A 190 -8.33 -7.83 -1.72
C LEU A 190 -8.88 -7.19 -2.98
N HIS A 191 -9.65 -7.93 -3.76
CA HIS A 191 -10.39 -7.36 -4.89
C HIS A 191 -11.70 -6.76 -4.39
N VAL A 192 -11.96 -5.49 -4.72
CA VAL A 192 -13.20 -4.81 -4.33
C VAL A 192 -14.21 -4.95 -5.46
N VAL A 193 -15.37 -5.51 -5.14
CA VAL A 193 -16.44 -5.74 -6.13
C VAL A 193 -17.72 -5.09 -5.65
N ASP A 194 -18.10 -3.99 -6.29
CA ASP A 194 -19.37 -3.33 -6.05
C ASP A 194 -20.45 -3.82 -7.00
N SER A 195 -21.65 -4.02 -6.45
CA SER A 195 -22.82 -4.37 -7.23
C SER A 195 -23.35 -3.17 -7.99
N LYS A 196 -23.76 -3.40 -9.25
CA LYS A 196 -24.48 -2.40 -10.05
C LYS A 196 -25.93 -2.20 -9.56
N GLN A 197 -26.43 -3.11 -8.73
CA GLN A 197 -27.79 -3.04 -8.18
C GLN A 197 -27.81 -2.18 -6.90
N SER A 198 -28.74 -1.22 -6.82
CA SER A 198 -28.81 -0.27 -5.70
C SER A 198 -29.27 -0.89 -4.37
N SER A 199 -29.98 -2.02 -4.43
CA SER A 199 -30.51 -2.71 -3.26
C SER A 199 -30.07 -4.16 -3.23
N ARG A 200 -29.26 -4.48 -2.23
CA ARG A 200 -28.81 -5.83 -1.90
C ARG A 200 -29.10 -6.13 -0.43
N PRO A 201 -29.45 -7.38 -0.08
CA PRO A 201 -29.73 -7.79 1.28
C PRO A 201 -28.48 -7.67 2.16
N LEU A 202 -27.32 -8.07 1.63
CA LEU A 202 -26.05 -7.99 2.31
C LEU A 202 -25.32 -6.72 1.88
N LYS A 203 -24.98 -5.84 2.82
CA LYS A 203 -24.32 -4.57 2.48
C LYS A 203 -22.83 -4.71 2.22
N PHE A 204 -22.18 -5.58 2.99
CA PHE A 204 -20.74 -5.76 2.92
C PHE A 204 -20.38 -7.17 3.38
N ALA A 205 -19.49 -7.83 2.66
CA ALA A 205 -19.01 -9.17 2.97
C ALA A 205 -17.59 -9.36 2.45
N VAL A 206 -16.92 -10.37 3.02
CA VAL A 206 -15.63 -10.84 2.53
C VAL A 206 -15.80 -12.27 2.05
N PHE A 207 -15.30 -12.58 0.88
CA PHE A 207 -15.16 -13.94 0.39
C PHE A 207 -13.68 -14.32 0.41
N ILE A 208 -13.32 -15.31 1.21
CA ILE A 208 -11.97 -15.86 1.26
C ILE A 208 -11.88 -16.95 0.20
N VAL A 209 -10.97 -16.76 -0.75
CA VAL A 209 -10.74 -17.75 -1.81
C VAL A 209 -9.95 -18.92 -1.22
N PRO A 210 -10.45 -20.17 -1.33
CA PRO A 210 -9.69 -21.33 -0.89
C PRO A 210 -8.36 -21.43 -1.62
N LEU A 211 -7.36 -21.93 -0.92
CA LEU A 211 -6.01 -22.05 -1.44
C LEU A 211 -5.99 -22.93 -2.70
N GLY A 212 -5.32 -22.43 -3.73
CA GLY A 212 -5.17 -23.14 -5.00
C GLY A 212 -6.27 -22.86 -6.02
N ARG A 213 -7.39 -22.24 -5.62
CA ARG A 213 -8.52 -21.91 -6.49
C ARG A 213 -8.48 -20.48 -7.03
N GLU A 214 -7.50 -19.67 -6.64
CA GLU A 214 -7.37 -18.23 -6.97
C GLU A 214 -7.42 -17.95 -8.48
N ARG A 215 -7.00 -18.92 -9.27
CA ARG A 215 -6.95 -18.85 -10.74
C ARG A 215 -8.23 -19.32 -11.42
N GLU A 216 -9.15 -20.00 -10.72
CA GLU A 216 -10.45 -20.35 -11.30
C GLU A 216 -11.14 -19.08 -11.78
N TRP A 217 -11.81 -19.17 -12.93
CA TRP A 217 -12.42 -18.00 -13.56
C TRP A 217 -13.30 -17.19 -12.59
N LEU A 218 -14.05 -17.86 -11.72
CA LEU A 218 -14.95 -17.28 -10.72
C LEU A 218 -14.22 -16.36 -9.72
N PHE A 219 -12.95 -16.64 -9.41
CA PHE A 219 -12.18 -15.88 -8.41
C PHE A 219 -11.11 -14.99 -9.05
N GLY A 220 -10.50 -15.44 -10.15
CA GLY A 220 -9.37 -14.81 -10.81
C GLY A 220 -9.74 -13.72 -11.82
N SER A 221 -10.90 -13.81 -12.46
CA SER A 221 -11.34 -12.82 -13.46
C SER A 221 -12.21 -11.72 -12.84
N VAL A 222 -12.26 -10.54 -13.49
CA VAL A 222 -13.14 -9.45 -13.07
C VAL A 222 -14.61 -9.88 -13.16
N GLN A 223 -15.00 -10.47 -14.29
CA GLN A 223 -16.37 -10.92 -14.57
C GLN A 223 -16.81 -12.05 -13.63
N GLY A 224 -15.91 -13.00 -13.32
CA GLY A 224 -16.18 -14.05 -12.36
C GLY A 224 -16.42 -13.52 -10.97
N ARG A 225 -15.62 -12.54 -10.52
CA ARG A 225 -15.83 -11.87 -9.23
C ARG A 225 -17.12 -11.06 -9.18
N GLU A 226 -17.53 -10.43 -10.28
CA GLU A 226 -18.85 -9.80 -10.40
C GLU A 226 -19.96 -10.86 -10.19
N GLN A 227 -19.91 -11.99 -10.91
CA GLN A 227 -20.88 -13.08 -10.77
C GLN A 227 -20.90 -13.67 -9.34
N LEU A 228 -19.74 -13.79 -8.70
CA LEU A 228 -19.62 -14.23 -7.30
C LEU A 228 -20.31 -13.24 -6.34
N SER A 229 -20.11 -11.93 -6.54
CA SER A 229 -20.78 -10.89 -5.77
C SER A 229 -22.31 -10.92 -5.93
N GLU A 230 -22.79 -11.18 -7.15
CA GLU A 230 -24.21 -11.33 -7.42
C GLU A 230 -24.82 -12.52 -6.70
N SER A 231 -24.11 -13.66 -6.70
CA SER A 231 -24.52 -14.90 -6.04
C SER A 231 -24.51 -14.77 -4.51
N ALA A 232 -23.53 -14.06 -3.96
CA ALA A 232 -23.47 -13.75 -2.53
C ALA A 232 -24.53 -12.72 -2.09
N GLY A 233 -25.16 -12.01 -3.04
CA GLY A 233 -26.16 -10.99 -2.75
C GLY A 233 -25.59 -9.78 -2.00
N ALA A 234 -24.30 -9.48 -2.17
CA ALA A 234 -23.61 -8.40 -1.49
C ALA A 234 -23.63 -7.09 -2.31
N ALA A 235 -23.79 -5.94 -1.65
CA ALA A 235 -23.64 -4.62 -2.28
C ALA A 235 -22.16 -4.33 -2.56
N ARG A 236 -21.28 -4.65 -1.61
CA ARG A 236 -19.83 -4.71 -1.80
C ARG A 236 -19.32 -6.06 -1.30
N LEU A 237 -18.59 -6.77 -2.16
CA LEU A 237 -17.89 -8.00 -1.82
C LEU A 237 -16.38 -7.77 -1.93
N LEU A 238 -15.64 -8.05 -0.86
CA LEU A 238 -14.19 -8.19 -0.96
C LEU A 238 -13.84 -9.63 -1.28
N VAL A 239 -13.18 -9.88 -2.40
CA VAL A 239 -12.67 -11.22 -2.73
C VAL A 239 -11.20 -11.28 -2.35
N ALA A 240 -10.92 -11.98 -1.25
CA ALA A 240 -9.59 -12.08 -0.64
C ALA A 240 -8.83 -13.28 -1.22
N HIS A 241 -7.80 -12.98 -2.02
CA HIS A 241 -6.81 -13.95 -2.48
C HIS A 241 -5.71 -14.06 -1.43
N LEU A 242 -5.37 -15.30 -1.09
CA LEU A 242 -4.36 -15.63 -0.10
C LEU A 242 -3.03 -15.85 -0.83
N HIS A 243 -2.00 -15.08 -0.49
CA HIS A 243 -0.66 -15.35 -1.01
C HIS A 243 0.06 -16.37 -0.14
N ARG A 244 1.03 -17.04 -0.75
CA ARG A 244 1.94 -17.92 -0.02
C ARG A 244 2.68 -17.12 1.02
N CYS A 245 2.68 -17.63 2.25
CA CYS A 245 3.44 -17.08 3.35
C CYS A 245 4.38 -18.15 3.85
N ASP A 246 5.61 -17.77 4.16
CA ASP A 246 6.54 -18.64 4.86
C ASP A 246 6.04 -18.83 6.30
N GLY A 247 5.69 -20.06 6.68
CA GLY A 247 5.19 -20.36 8.02
C GLY A 247 4.20 -21.53 8.08
N PRO A 248 3.69 -21.85 9.28
CA PRO A 248 2.71 -22.90 9.45
C PRO A 248 1.38 -22.55 8.76
N PRO A 249 0.62 -23.56 8.30
CA PRO A 249 -0.69 -23.34 7.71
C PRO A 249 -1.61 -22.63 8.70
N ARG A 250 -2.32 -21.60 8.20
CA ARG A 250 -3.22 -20.77 9.01
C ARG A 250 -4.65 -21.27 8.92
N THR A 251 -5.36 -21.21 10.04
CA THR A 251 -6.79 -21.52 10.07
C THR A 251 -7.61 -20.36 9.49
N LEU A 252 -8.84 -20.65 9.07
CA LEU A 252 -9.77 -19.63 8.59
C LEU A 252 -9.99 -18.53 9.64
N HIS A 253 -10.11 -18.91 10.93
CA HIS A 253 -10.31 -17.95 12.01
C HIS A 253 -9.12 -16.99 12.16
N GLN A 254 -7.88 -17.50 12.09
CA GLN A 254 -6.68 -16.65 12.15
C GLN A 254 -6.64 -15.64 11.00
N ILE A 255 -7.07 -16.04 9.80
CA ILE A 255 -7.12 -15.13 8.64
C ILE A 255 -8.23 -14.10 8.79
N GLN A 256 -9.38 -14.48 9.35
CA GLN A 256 -10.47 -13.55 9.64
C GLN A 256 -10.02 -12.48 10.64
N ASP A 257 -9.39 -12.89 11.74
CA ASP A 257 -8.89 -11.97 12.77
C ASP A 257 -7.86 -10.99 12.19
N GLU A 258 -6.95 -11.50 11.36
CA GLU A 258 -5.91 -10.71 10.71
C GLU A 258 -6.47 -9.71 9.68
N LEU A 259 -7.44 -10.14 8.86
CA LEU A 259 -8.03 -9.30 7.83
C LEU A 259 -9.04 -8.28 8.37
N SER A 260 -9.70 -8.58 9.49
CA SER A 260 -10.82 -7.78 10.01
C SER A 260 -10.53 -6.28 10.13
N PRO A 261 -9.39 -5.83 10.72
CA PRO A 261 -9.08 -4.41 10.81
C PRO A 261 -8.99 -3.73 9.44
N LYS A 262 -8.33 -4.38 8.47
CA LYS A 262 -8.10 -3.82 7.13
C LYS A 262 -9.33 -3.87 6.23
N VAL A 263 -10.15 -4.90 6.38
CA VAL A 263 -11.44 -5.03 5.69
C VAL A 263 -12.36 -3.87 6.06
N MET A 264 -12.38 -3.48 7.34
CA MET A 264 -13.24 -2.39 7.81
C MET A 264 -12.83 -1.02 7.24
N GLU A 265 -11.56 -0.82 6.90
CA GLU A 265 -11.10 0.40 6.21
C GLU A 265 -11.64 0.53 4.78
N LEU A 266 -12.11 -0.57 4.18
CA LEU A 266 -12.66 -0.63 2.82
C LEU A 266 -14.20 -0.70 2.79
N ALA A 267 -14.81 -0.63 3.98
CA ALA A 267 -16.24 -0.77 4.15
C ALA A 267 -17.00 0.49 3.63
N PRO A 268 -18.21 0.33 3.08
CA PRO A 268 -19.01 1.47 2.64
C PRO A 268 -19.47 2.35 3.82
N GLN A 269 -19.63 3.66 3.57
CA GLN A 269 -19.93 4.69 4.58
C GLN A 269 -21.17 4.43 5.45
N ARG A 270 -22.16 3.70 4.94
CA ARG A 270 -23.48 3.53 5.58
C ARG A 270 -23.69 2.18 6.24
N LEU A 271 -22.62 1.57 6.75
CA LEU A 271 -22.78 0.37 7.57
C LEU A 271 -23.23 0.76 8.99
N PRO A 272 -24.35 0.20 9.49
CA PRO A 272 -24.76 0.40 10.87
C PRO A 272 -23.62 0.07 11.85
N ALA A 273 -23.50 0.86 12.91
CA ALA A 273 -22.57 0.57 14.00
C ALA A 273 -22.82 -0.86 14.52
N ARG A 274 -21.75 -1.65 14.69
CA ARG A 274 -21.78 -3.08 15.08
C ARG A 274 -22.25 -4.08 14.02
N THR A 275 -22.28 -3.71 12.74
CA THR A 275 -22.52 -4.69 11.67
C THR A 275 -21.42 -5.76 11.69
N LYS A 276 -21.80 -7.02 11.90
CA LYS A 276 -20.89 -8.16 11.73
C LYS A 276 -20.72 -8.42 10.24
N VAL A 277 -19.51 -8.22 9.73
CA VAL A 277 -19.18 -8.52 8.34
C VAL A 277 -19.02 -10.03 8.19
N PRO A 278 -19.85 -10.72 7.39
CA PRO A 278 -19.69 -12.14 7.19
C PRO A 278 -18.46 -12.43 6.33
N PHE A 279 -17.71 -13.44 6.75
CA PHE A 279 -16.68 -14.07 5.95
C PHE A 279 -17.25 -15.35 5.32
N LEU A 280 -17.24 -15.39 4.00
CA LEU A 280 -17.74 -16.46 3.15
C LEU A 280 -16.56 -17.24 2.59
N SER A 281 -16.77 -18.53 2.30
CA SER A 281 -15.84 -19.39 1.55
C SER A 281 -16.67 -20.47 0.85
N VAL A 282 -16.10 -21.12 -0.16
CA VAL A 282 -16.72 -22.33 -0.76
C VAL A 282 -16.18 -23.56 -0.03
N GLY A 283 -17.09 -24.39 0.48
CA GLY A 283 -16.77 -25.65 1.15
C GLY A 283 -16.49 -25.55 2.65
N GLU A 284 -16.31 -26.69 3.29
CA GLU A 284 -15.90 -26.80 4.69
C GLU A 284 -14.37 -26.71 4.83
N GLY A 285 -13.80 -25.55 4.51
CA GLY A 285 -12.37 -25.27 4.76
C GLY A 285 -11.70 -24.43 3.68
N MET A 286 -10.40 -24.19 3.83
CA MET A 286 -9.60 -23.46 2.85
C MET A 286 -8.78 -24.36 1.93
N GLY A 287 -8.84 -25.67 2.14
CA GLY A 287 -7.92 -26.64 1.56
C GLY A 287 -6.54 -26.59 2.23
N GLN A 288 -5.71 -27.58 1.89
CA GLN A 288 -4.33 -27.66 2.35
C GLN A 288 -3.38 -27.63 1.16
N VAL A 289 -2.30 -26.87 1.28
CA VAL A 289 -1.20 -26.84 0.31
C VAL A 289 0.04 -27.42 0.98
N GLN A 290 0.63 -28.43 0.37
CA GLN A 290 1.89 -29.03 0.81
C GLN A 290 2.92 -28.88 -0.28
N GLU A 291 4.05 -28.24 0.03
CA GLU A 291 5.20 -28.22 -0.87
C GLU A 291 5.85 -29.61 -0.91
N VAL A 292 5.97 -30.17 -2.12
CA VAL A 292 6.58 -31.48 -2.39
C VAL A 292 8.02 -31.32 -2.82
N SER A 293 8.30 -30.30 -3.63
CA SER A 293 9.64 -30.02 -4.14
C SER A 293 9.79 -28.54 -4.48
N ARG A 294 11.01 -28.04 -4.38
CA ARG A 294 11.39 -26.68 -4.74
C ARG A 294 12.62 -26.71 -5.63
N GLY A 295 12.61 -25.89 -6.67
CA GLY A 295 13.72 -25.76 -7.59
C GLY A 295 13.87 -24.34 -8.13
N HIS A 296 14.91 -24.15 -8.94
CA HIS A 296 15.17 -22.90 -9.61
C HIS A 296 15.48 -23.17 -11.09
N SER A 297 14.91 -22.36 -11.97
CA SER A 297 15.12 -22.37 -13.41
C SER A 297 15.79 -21.06 -13.82
N GLY A 298 16.86 -21.13 -14.61
CA GLY A 298 17.53 -19.92 -15.12
C GLY A 298 16.66 -19.02 -15.99
N HIS A 299 15.51 -19.53 -16.48
CA HIS A 299 14.60 -18.78 -17.36
C HIS A 299 13.31 -18.31 -16.67
N SER A 300 12.79 -19.09 -15.71
CA SER A 300 11.50 -18.84 -15.06
C SER A 300 11.61 -18.64 -13.54
N GLY A 301 12.84 -18.58 -13.04
CA GLY A 301 13.16 -18.32 -11.66
C GLY A 301 12.74 -19.46 -10.73
N THR A 302 12.31 -19.12 -9.52
CA THR A 302 12.00 -20.14 -8.50
C THR A 302 10.68 -20.82 -8.80
N PHE A 303 10.64 -22.15 -8.70
CA PHE A 303 9.42 -22.93 -8.87
C PHE A 303 9.20 -23.91 -7.71
N VAL A 304 7.94 -24.24 -7.48
CA VAL A 304 7.51 -25.22 -6.48
C VAL A 304 6.59 -26.25 -7.12
N VAL A 305 6.77 -27.51 -6.74
CA VAL A 305 5.81 -28.60 -6.96
C VAL A 305 5.09 -28.85 -5.65
N GLU A 306 3.78 -28.91 -5.70
CA GLU A 306 2.95 -28.85 -4.51
C GLU A 306 1.65 -29.63 -4.68
N ASP A 307 1.22 -30.27 -3.60
CA ASP A 307 -0.02 -31.01 -3.48
C ASP A 307 -1.08 -30.14 -2.83
N ILE A 308 -2.16 -29.92 -3.57
CA ILE A 308 -3.33 -29.18 -3.12
C ILE A 308 -4.39 -30.21 -2.79
N HIS A 309 -4.96 -30.06 -1.60
CA HIS A 309 -6.07 -30.84 -1.12
C HIS A 309 -7.26 -29.88 -0.93
N PRO A 310 -8.05 -29.63 -1.99
CA PRO A 310 -9.25 -28.83 -1.86
C PRO A 310 -10.26 -29.55 -0.94
N PRO A 311 -11.13 -28.82 -0.21
CA PRO A 311 -12.13 -29.44 0.66
C PRO A 311 -13.09 -30.37 -0.10
N ASP A 312 -13.52 -29.96 -1.30
CA ASP A 312 -14.60 -30.60 -2.06
C ASP A 312 -14.13 -31.17 -3.41
N ALA A 313 -12.82 -31.36 -3.61
CA ALA A 313 -12.29 -31.88 -4.87
C ALA A 313 -11.12 -32.85 -4.65
N PRO A 314 -10.85 -33.76 -5.61
CA PRO A 314 -9.71 -34.65 -5.53
C PRO A 314 -8.39 -33.88 -5.40
N PRO A 315 -7.40 -34.46 -4.69
CA PRO A 315 -6.10 -33.82 -4.56
C PRO A 315 -5.41 -33.70 -5.92
N ILE A 316 -4.73 -32.58 -6.12
CA ILE A 316 -3.98 -32.29 -7.35
C ILE A 316 -2.54 -31.92 -7.01
N ARG A 317 -1.59 -32.35 -7.84
CA ARG A 317 -0.21 -31.91 -7.81
C ARG A 317 0.00 -30.89 -8.92
N ARG A 318 0.55 -29.73 -8.59
CA ARG A 318 0.86 -28.69 -9.58
C ARG A 318 2.29 -28.19 -9.49
N LEU A 319 2.80 -27.66 -10.61
CA LEU A 319 4.03 -26.89 -10.67
C LEU A 319 3.69 -25.41 -10.88
N VAL A 320 4.22 -24.55 -10.00
CA VAL A 320 4.01 -23.10 -10.03
C VAL A 320 5.34 -22.35 -10.00
N PHE A 321 5.47 -21.34 -10.86
CA PHE A 321 6.54 -20.36 -10.80
C PHE A 321 6.20 -19.26 -9.79
N LEU A 322 7.09 -19.03 -8.82
CA LEU A 322 6.88 -18.02 -7.79
C LEU A 322 7.01 -16.59 -8.35
N ASP A 323 7.88 -16.42 -9.34
CA ASP A 323 8.14 -15.14 -10.01
C ASP A 323 7.07 -14.80 -11.06
N ASN A 324 6.24 -15.78 -11.44
CA ASN A 324 5.13 -15.57 -12.38
C ASN A 324 3.92 -16.43 -11.99
N GLN A 325 3.23 -15.99 -10.94
CA GLN A 325 2.08 -16.70 -10.37
C GLN A 325 0.84 -16.70 -11.29
N GLY A 326 0.86 -16.01 -12.44
CA GLY A 326 -0.24 -15.98 -13.40
C GLY A 326 -0.29 -17.17 -14.36
N ILE A 327 0.77 -17.99 -14.44
CA ILE A 327 0.87 -19.10 -15.40
C ILE A 327 0.87 -20.45 -14.66
N VAL A 328 -0.09 -21.32 -14.97
CA VAL A 328 -0.08 -22.73 -14.57
C VAL A 328 0.72 -23.50 -15.62
N GLN A 329 1.84 -24.11 -15.23
CA GLN A 329 2.66 -24.85 -16.18
C GLN A 329 2.18 -26.30 -16.36
N SER A 330 1.84 -26.98 -15.25
CA SER A 330 1.31 -28.35 -15.26
C SER A 330 0.49 -28.63 -14.00
N GLU A 331 -0.65 -29.33 -14.13
CA GLU A 331 -1.45 -29.89 -13.03
C GLU A 331 -1.78 -31.35 -13.33
N ALA A 332 -1.70 -32.21 -12.32
CA ALA A 332 -2.03 -33.63 -12.42
C ALA A 332 -2.86 -34.05 -11.21
N ARG A 333 -3.91 -34.85 -11.45
CA ARG A 333 -4.70 -35.43 -10.36
C ARG A 333 -3.88 -36.48 -9.62
N ILE A 334 -3.89 -36.42 -8.29
CA ILE A 334 -3.29 -37.43 -7.43
C ILE A 334 -4.31 -38.54 -7.25
N LEU A 335 -3.92 -39.77 -7.63
CA LEU A 335 -4.75 -40.95 -7.44
C LEU A 335 -4.26 -41.72 -6.20
N PRO A 336 -5.16 -42.20 -5.33
CA PRO A 336 -4.79 -43.13 -4.27
C PRO A 336 -4.23 -44.40 -4.91
N GLY A 337 -3.06 -44.84 -4.47
CA GLY A 337 -2.31 -45.89 -5.13
C GLY A 337 -2.89 -47.28 -4.92
N GLU A 338 -3.41 -47.88 -5.99
CA GLU A 338 -3.33 -49.33 -6.22
C GLU A 338 -2.72 -49.69 -7.58
N SER A 339 -2.35 -48.72 -8.42
CA SER A 339 -1.74 -49.00 -9.72
C SER A 339 -0.87 -47.85 -10.21
N TRP A 340 0.36 -48.16 -10.61
CA TRP A 340 1.27 -47.23 -11.27
C TRP A 340 0.74 -46.91 -12.67
N VAL A 341 0.43 -45.65 -12.93
CA VAL A 341 0.14 -45.19 -14.29
C VAL A 341 1.44 -44.67 -14.89
N TYR A 342 2.00 -45.42 -15.85
CA TYR A 342 3.16 -44.97 -16.63
C TYR A 342 2.69 -43.93 -17.65
N VAL A 343 3.07 -42.67 -17.44
CA VAL A 343 2.85 -41.60 -18.43
C VAL A 343 4.06 -41.58 -19.37
N VAL A 344 3.88 -42.09 -20.59
CA VAL A 344 4.89 -42.00 -21.66
C VAL A 344 4.64 -40.71 -22.43
N LEU A 345 5.58 -39.76 -22.37
CA LEU A 345 5.56 -38.58 -23.22
C LEU A 345 5.88 -39.00 -24.65
N LEU A 346 4.92 -38.83 -25.57
CA LEU A 346 5.17 -38.94 -26.99
C LEU A 346 6.08 -37.77 -27.41
N ARG A 347 7.32 -38.08 -27.77
CA ARG A 347 8.20 -37.12 -28.46
C ARG A 347 7.71 -37.01 -29.90
N THR A 348 7.23 -35.82 -30.28
CA THR A 348 7.10 -35.42 -31.69
C THR A 348 8.42 -34.90 -32.22
#